data_AF-A0A7S1LV43-F1
#
_entry.id   AF-A0A7S1LV43-F1
#
_cell.length_a   1.000
_cell.length_b   1.000
_cell.length_c   1.000
_cell.angle_alpha   90.00
_cell.angle_beta   90.00
_cell.angle_gamma   90.00
#
_symmetry.space_group_name_H-M   'P 1'
#
loop_
_entity.id
_entity.type
_entity.pdbx_description
1 polymer ?
#
loop_
_entity_poly.entity_id
_entity_poly.type
_entity_poly.pdbx_seq_one_letter_code
_entity_poly.pdbx_strand_id
1 'polypeptide(L)'
;IMAAATVSMPRTAATMASAKSSKSQSQAPPSYNGAAAGNRVTDVTLDDLVTRAIEVAVQRAVDDAMLAYRQDVDAATKQLRDRADATVASIEAARAAAADHDVATV
;
A
#
# COMPACT_ATOMS: atom_id res chain seq x y z
N ILE A 1 -23.79 -35.59 11.54
CA ILE A 1 -22.47 -35.92 12.14
C ILE A 1 -21.85 -34.61 12.57
N MET A 2 -21.67 -34.45 13.88
CA MET A 2 -21.25 -33.25 14.59
C MET A 2 -19.88 -33.56 15.18
N ALA A 3 -18.87 -32.70 14.97
CA ALA A 3 -17.64 -32.71 15.77
C ALA A 3 -16.91 -31.38 15.63
N ALA A 4 -17.03 -30.56 16.67
CA ALA A 4 -16.21 -29.39 16.92
C ALA A 4 -14.78 -29.85 17.25
N ALA A 5 -13.77 -29.30 16.57
CA ALA A 5 -12.39 -29.49 16.95
C ALA A 5 -12.02 -28.48 18.04
N THR A 6 -11.94 -28.99 19.27
CA THR A 6 -11.52 -28.28 20.48
C THR A 6 -10.05 -27.88 20.43
N VAL A 7 -9.79 -26.64 20.84
CA VAL A 7 -8.48 -26.08 21.20
C VAL A 7 -7.77 -26.99 22.20
N SER A 8 -6.50 -27.33 21.93
CA SER A 8 -5.62 -28.02 22.89
C SER A 8 -4.31 -27.27 23.00
N MET A 9 -4.12 -26.57 24.12
CA MET A 9 -2.83 -26.02 24.54
C MET A 9 -2.05 -27.10 25.31
N PRO A 10 -0.75 -27.31 25.04
CA PRO A 10 0.13 -27.89 26.04
C PRO A 10 0.65 -26.80 26.98
N ARG A 11 0.18 -26.82 28.24
CA ARG A 11 0.94 -26.27 29.37
C ARG A 11 1.98 -27.30 29.79
N THR A 12 3.26 -26.94 29.68
CA THR A 12 4.31 -27.60 30.45
C THR A 12 5.22 -26.53 31.04
N ALA A 13 5.05 -26.27 32.33
CA ALA A 13 6.04 -25.61 33.15
C ALA A 13 7.10 -26.65 33.54
N ALA A 14 8.38 -26.37 33.30
CA ALA A 14 9.46 -27.05 34.01
C ALA A 14 10.76 -26.23 33.98
N THR A 15 11.14 -25.80 35.18
CA THR A 15 12.50 -25.69 35.73
C THR A 15 13.45 -24.61 35.21
N MET A 16 13.66 -23.62 36.10
CA MET A 16 14.81 -22.72 36.13
C MET A 16 16.13 -23.51 36.03
N ALA A 17 16.86 -23.34 34.94
CA ALA A 17 18.30 -23.56 34.94
C ALA A 17 18.96 -22.23 35.29
N SER A 18 19.44 -22.11 36.53
CA SER A 18 20.32 -21.03 36.97
C SER A 18 21.65 -21.15 36.22
N ALA A 19 21.71 -20.57 35.02
CA ALA A 19 22.95 -20.37 34.31
C ALA A 19 23.63 -19.16 34.95
N LYS A 20 24.67 -19.45 35.75
CA LYS A 20 25.64 -18.50 36.26
C LYS A 20 25.91 -17.44 35.19
N SER A 21 25.74 -16.17 35.58
CA SER A 21 26.24 -15.02 34.83
C SER A 21 27.75 -15.18 34.64
N SER A 22 28.16 -15.83 33.55
CA SER A 22 29.52 -15.75 33.06
C SER A 22 29.62 -14.43 32.30
N LYS A 23 29.93 -13.37 33.04
CA LYS A 23 30.37 -12.09 32.49
C LYS A 23 31.68 -12.37 31.75
N SER A 24 31.56 -12.81 30.50
CA SER A 24 32.71 -13.00 29.62
C SER A 24 33.27 -11.60 29.36
N GLN A 25 34.37 -11.26 30.04
CA GLN A 25 35.16 -10.09 29.70
C GLN A 25 35.74 -10.37 28.31
N SER A 26 35.03 -9.97 27.27
CA SER A 26 35.59 -9.85 25.94
C SER A 26 36.80 -8.95 26.06
N GLN A 27 37.99 -9.51 25.82
CA GLN A 27 39.23 -8.74 25.68
C GLN A 27 38.96 -7.56 24.74
N ALA A 28 39.31 -6.36 25.19
CA ALA A 28 39.24 -5.18 24.34
C ALA A 28 40.08 -5.44 23.07
N PRO A 29 39.53 -5.25 21.86
CA PRO A 29 40.35 -5.33 20.65
C PRO A 29 41.41 -4.22 20.67
N PRO A 30 42.58 -4.44 20.05
CA PRO A 30 43.66 -3.45 20.01
C PRO A 30 43.12 -2.13 19.44
N SER A 31 43.55 -1.01 20.04
CA SER A 31 42.97 0.31 19.78
C SER A 31 42.92 0.60 18.28
N TYR A 32 41.71 0.75 17.74
CA TYR A 32 41.53 1.29 16.41
C TYR A 32 41.74 2.81 16.49
N ASN A 33 42.99 3.25 16.36
CA ASN A 33 43.28 4.64 16.00
C ASN A 33 42.94 4.82 14.52
N GLY A 34 41.65 4.94 14.25
CA GLY A 34 41.10 5.25 12.93
C GLY A 34 40.14 6.40 13.09
N ALA A 35 40.59 7.61 12.78
CA ALA A 35 39.71 8.70 12.42
C ALA A 35 38.97 8.30 11.12
N ALA A 36 37.91 7.51 11.25
CA ALA A 36 37.04 7.13 10.16
C ALA A 36 35.61 7.47 10.58
N ALA A 37 34.96 8.27 9.75
CA ALA A 37 33.61 8.81 9.93
C ALA A 37 32.69 7.82 10.67
N GLY A 38 32.13 8.27 11.80
CA GLY A 38 31.38 7.45 12.73
C GLY A 38 30.20 6.74 12.07
N ASN A 39 30.37 5.43 11.85
CA ASN A 39 29.24 4.53 11.69
C ASN A 39 28.48 4.52 13.02
N ARG A 40 27.37 5.26 13.08
CA ARG A 40 26.42 5.16 14.20
C ARG A 40 25.74 3.80 14.12
N VAL A 41 26.27 2.83 14.85
CA VAL A 41 25.54 1.60 15.15
C VAL A 41 24.33 2.04 15.98
N THR A 42 23.15 1.89 15.40
CA THR A 42 21.89 2.18 16.08
C THR A 42 21.30 0.85 16.53
N ASP A 43 21.09 0.70 17.83
CA ASP A 43 20.34 -0.44 18.37
C ASP A 43 18.87 -0.25 18.01
N VAL A 44 18.44 -0.94 16.96
CA VAL A 44 17.04 -1.01 16.53
C VAL A 44 16.54 -2.40 16.86
N THR A 45 15.37 -2.50 17.51
CA THR A 45 14.81 -3.80 17.83
C THR A 45 14.26 -4.48 16.57
N LEU A 46 14.16 -5.82 16.58
CA LEU A 46 13.56 -6.55 15.46
C LEU A 46 12.10 -6.12 15.23
N ASP A 47 11.36 -5.83 16.30
CA ASP A 47 9.98 -5.36 16.25
C ASP A 47 9.87 -3.99 15.55
N ASP A 48 10.81 -3.07 15.82
CA ASP A 48 10.84 -1.77 15.13
C ASP A 48 11.11 -1.92 13.63
N LEU A 49 12.01 -2.85 13.26
CA LEU A 49 12.32 -3.14 11.86
C LEU A 49 11.11 -3.74 11.13
N VAL A 50 10.42 -4.69 11.76
CA VAL A 50 9.20 -5.32 11.20
C VAL A 50 8.09 -4.30 11.06
N THR A 51 7.86 -3.49 12.08
CA THR A 51 6.83 -2.43 12.06
C THR A 51 7.08 -1.45 10.92
N ARG A 52 8.32 -0.95 10.80
CA ARG A 52 8.71 -0.04 9.71
C ARG A 52 8.57 -0.69 8.34
N ALA A 53 8.89 -1.98 8.21
CA ALA A 53 8.72 -2.70 6.95
C ALA A 53 7.24 -2.82 6.55
N ILE A 54 6.36 -3.09 7.51
CA ILE A 54 4.91 -3.13 7.28
C ILE A 54 4.39 -1.75 6.88
N GLU A 55 4.79 -0.69 7.57
CA GLU A 55 4.40 0.69 7.24
C GLU A 55 4.79 1.07 5.81
N VAL A 56 6.03 0.75 5.41
CA VAL A 56 6.51 1.01 4.03
C VAL A 56 5.72 0.20 3.00
N ALA A 57 5.41 -1.06 3.29
CA ALA A 57 4.63 -1.90 2.38
C ALA A 57 3.19 -1.39 2.23
N VAL A 58 2.56 -0.99 3.34
CA VAL A 58 1.22 -0.40 3.34
C VAL A 58 1.21 0.92 2.58
N GLN A 59 2.19 1.80 2.81
CA GLN A 59 2.26 3.08 2.10
C GLN A 59 2.35 2.87 0.58
N ARG A 60 3.21 1.96 0.12
CA ARG A 60 3.31 1.63 -1.31
C ARG A 60 2.00 1.11 -1.88
N ALA A 61 1.32 0.21 -1.17
CA ALA A 61 0.04 -0.32 -1.62
C ALA A 61 -1.04 0.78 -1.73
N VAL A 62 -1.06 1.72 -0.79
CA VAL A 62 -1.97 2.88 -0.83
C VAL A 62 -1.63 3.80 -2.00
N ASP A 63 -0.35 4.10 -2.22
CA ASP A 63 0.08 4.97 -3.32
C ASP A 63 -0.30 4.38 -4.69
N ASP A 64 -0.08 3.07 -4.87
CA ASP A 64 -0.45 2.35 -6.09
C ASP A 64 -1.98 2.33 -6.31
N ALA A 65 -2.75 2.08 -5.25
CA ALA A 65 -4.21 2.09 -5.32
C ALA A 65 -4.76 3.49 -5.66
N MET A 66 -4.17 4.54 -5.08
CA MET A 66 -4.53 5.92 -5.37
C MET A 66 -4.20 6.33 -6.81
N LEU A 67 -3.09 5.83 -7.36
CA LEU A 67 -2.73 6.05 -8.76
C LEU A 67 -3.75 5.38 -9.69
N ALA A 68 -4.08 4.11 -9.45
CA ALA A 68 -5.06 3.38 -10.24
C ALA A 68 -6.44 4.06 -10.21
N TYR A 69 -6.90 4.46 -9.01
CA TYR A 69 -8.16 5.17 -8.84
C TYR A 69 -8.23 6.47 -9.66
N ARG A 70 -7.15 7.26 -9.67
CA ARG A 70 -7.09 8.50 -10.47
C ARG A 70 -7.20 8.21 -11.98
N GLN A 71 -6.49 7.19 -12.45
CA GLN A 71 -6.55 6.77 -13.86
C GLN A 71 -7.96 6.34 -14.26
N ASP A 72 -8.65 5.61 -13.39
CA ASP A 72 -10.03 5.19 -13.63
C ASP A 72 -11.00 6.38 -13.68
N VAL A 73 -10.83 7.36 -12.78
CA VAL A 73 -11.64 8.59 -12.78
C VAL A 73 -11.40 9.41 -14.05
N ASP A 74 -10.16 9.54 -14.50
CA ASP A 74 -9.83 10.25 -15.74
C ASP A 74 -10.43 9.55 -16.96
N ALA A 75 -10.35 8.22 -17.02
CA ALA A 75 -10.95 7.42 -18.08
C ALA A 75 -12.49 7.56 -18.10
N ALA A 76 -13.14 7.47 -16.95
CA ALA A 76 -14.58 7.63 -16.83
C ALA A 76 -15.02 9.06 -17.22
N THR A 77 -14.27 10.08 -16.79
CA THR A 77 -14.54 11.48 -17.13
C THR A 77 -14.44 11.71 -18.63
N LYS A 78 -13.43 11.13 -19.28
CA LYS A 78 -13.28 11.19 -20.74
C LYS A 78 -14.47 10.55 -21.45
N GLN A 79 -14.88 9.35 -21.04
CA GLN A 79 -16.03 8.67 -21.64
C GLN A 79 -17.34 9.46 -21.48
N LEU A 80 -17.54 10.12 -20.33
CA LEU A 80 -18.70 10.98 -20.10
C LEU A 80 -18.67 12.21 -21.00
N ARG A 81 -17.50 12.84 -21.18
CA ARG A 81 -17.34 13.96 -22.10
C ARG A 81 -17.59 13.54 -23.55
N ASP A 82 -17.00 12.44 -24.01
CA ASP A 82 -17.19 11.95 -25.38
C ASP A 82 -18.68 11.66 -25.65
N ARG A 83 -19.41 11.11 -24.67
CA ARG A 83 -20.85 10.87 -24.77
C ARG A 83 -21.66 12.18 -24.77
N ALA A 84 -21.26 13.17 -23.98
CA ALA A 84 -21.89 14.48 -23.98
C ALA A 84 -21.73 15.17 -25.34
N ASP A 85 -20.52 15.14 -25.91
CA ASP A 85 -20.21 15.73 -27.22
C ASP A 85 -21.01 15.04 -28.33
N ALA A 86 -21.10 13.70 -28.30
CA ALA A 86 -21.95 12.95 -29.23
C ALA A 86 -23.44 13.32 -29.10
N THR A 87 -23.92 13.55 -27.87
CA THR A 87 -25.30 13.98 -27.63
C THR A 87 -25.55 15.37 -28.20
N VAL A 88 -24.64 16.31 -28.00
CA VAL A 88 -24.73 17.67 -28.58
C VAL A 88 -24.79 17.61 -30.10
N ALA A 89 -23.87 16.88 -30.73
CA ALA A 89 -23.84 16.69 -32.17
C ALA A 89 -25.16 16.09 -32.70
N SER A 90 -25.75 15.14 -31.98
CA SER A 90 -27.04 14.54 -32.36
C SER A 90 -28.20 15.54 -32.31
N ILE A 91 -28.20 16.45 -31.33
CA ILE A 91 -29.22 17.49 -31.19
C ILE A 91 -29.08 18.53 -32.30
N GLU A 92 -27.86 18.94 -32.61
CA GLU A 92 -27.58 19.88 -33.70
C GLU A 92 -28.00 19.30 -35.05
N ALA A 93 -27.70 18.03 -35.32
CA ALA A 93 -28.14 17.35 -36.53
C ALA A 93 -29.67 17.28 -36.64
N ALA A 94 -30.37 16.97 -35.54
CA ALA A 94 -31.82 16.94 -35.52
C ALA A 94 -32.43 18.34 -35.76
N ARG A 95 -31.83 19.39 -35.22
CA ARG A 95 -32.26 20.78 -35.45
C ARG A 95 -32.07 21.21 -36.91
N ALA A 96 -30.94 20.86 -37.52
CA ALA A 96 -30.69 21.13 -38.93
C ALA A 96 -31.71 20.42 -39.82
N ALA A 97 -31.98 19.14 -39.57
CA ALA A 97 -32.97 18.37 -40.32
C ALA A 97 -34.39 18.93 -40.18
N ALA A 98 -34.76 19.41 -38.99
CA ALA A 98 -36.06 20.05 -38.78
C ALA A 98 -36.19 21.37 -39.55
N ALA A 99 -35.14 22.19 -39.59
CA ALA A 99 -35.13 23.43 -40.36
C ALA A 99 -35.28 23.17 -41.87
N ASP A 100 -34.62 22.13 -42.41
CA ASP A 100 -34.75 21.75 -43.81
C ASP A 100 -36.16 21.26 -44.16
N HIS A 101 -36.81 20.54 -43.23
CA HIS A 101 -38.19 20.07 -43.41
C HIS A 101 -39.22 21.23 -43.42
N ASP A 102 -39.04 22.23 -42.55
CA ASP A 102 -39.90 23.41 -42.53
C ASP A 102 -39.76 24.25 -43.82
N VAL A 103 -38.56 24.35 -44.40
CA VAL A 103 -38.36 25.05 -45.69
C VAL A 103 -39.01 24.29 -46.85
N ALA A 104 -39.00 22.95 -46.83
CA ALA A 104 -39.58 22.13 -47.89
C ALA A 104 -41.13 22.08 -47.89
N THR A 105 -41.78 22.55 -46.82
CA THR A 105 -43.24 22.45 -46.64
C THR A 105 -44.00 23.78 -46.84
N VAL A 106 -43.31 24.88 -47.17
CA VAL A 106 -43.88 26.21 -47.51
C VAL A 106 -43.91 26.42 -49.02
#